data_AF-A0A1M4V8Z2-F1
#
_entry.id   AF-A0A1M4V8Z2-F1
#
_cell.length_a   1.000
_cell.length_b   1.000
_cell.length_c   1.000
_cell.angle_alpha   90.00
_cell.angle_beta   90.00
_cell.angle_gamma   90.00
#
_symmetry.space_group_name_H-M   'P 1'
#
loop_
_entity.id
_entity.type
_entity.pdbx_description
1 polymer ?
#
loop_
_entity_poly.entity_id
_entity_poly.type
_entity_poly.pdbx_seq_one_letter_code
_entity_poly.pdbx_strand_id
1 'polypeptide(L)'
;MRGGKFKEWDGGGRVPAVVYWERSESNYKNLSSQVTGFVDIVPTVKEIIGDSNILKRAYDGISIFPVLKGDTKCIDRDFYLGCGAVVNKDYKFIKKDGNPKLNLTEDFLVDYQTDPYERKNASMNNEQILKRLYQVIEKYDTIMPLVPEIPYGKGQKGGEGSERMESNALIILNISFVYSMIASVIQNEVKNFFSLNMQREGILLYALYDG
;
A
#
# COMPACT_ATOMS: atom_id res chain seq x y z
N MET A 1 -15.73 6.41 3.45
CA MET A 1 -15.17 5.49 2.44
C MET A 1 -16.13 4.33 2.25
N ARG A 2 -16.15 3.67 1.09
CA ARG A 2 -17.02 2.51 0.81
C ARG A 2 -16.32 1.22 1.26
N GLY A 3 -17.10 0.18 1.57
CA GLY A 3 -16.56 -1.15 1.87
C GLY A 3 -15.96 -1.29 3.26
N GLY A 4 -15.11 -2.31 3.44
CA GLY A 4 -14.52 -2.69 4.71
C GLY A 4 -13.44 -3.76 4.50
N LYS A 5 -12.92 -4.33 5.59
CA LYS A 5 -11.84 -5.34 5.55
C LYS A 5 -12.11 -6.43 4.49
N PHE A 6 -11.06 -6.82 3.76
CA PHE A 6 -11.08 -7.81 2.67
C PHE A 6 -11.85 -7.41 1.40
N LYS A 7 -12.12 -6.11 1.23
CA LYS A 7 -12.69 -5.54 0.02
C LYS A 7 -11.75 -4.44 -0.48
N GLU A 8 -11.56 -4.38 -1.79
CA GLU A 8 -10.61 -3.46 -2.42
C GLU A 8 -11.16 -2.04 -2.54
N TRP A 9 -12.36 -1.75 -2.02
CA TRP A 9 -12.84 -0.39 -1.77
C TRP A 9 -11.93 0.36 -0.79
N ASP A 10 -11.99 1.69 -0.78
CA ASP A 10 -11.15 2.52 0.10
C ASP A 10 -11.30 2.14 1.58
N GLY A 11 -12.48 1.74 2.03
CA GLY A 11 -12.71 1.32 3.42
C GLY A 11 -12.00 0.02 3.83
N GLY A 12 -11.45 -0.74 2.89
CA GLY A 12 -10.68 -1.95 3.17
C GLY A 12 -9.16 -1.76 3.10
N GLY A 13 -8.67 -0.83 2.28
CA GLY A 13 -7.24 -0.61 2.05
C GLY A 13 -6.68 0.75 2.51
N ARG A 14 -7.53 1.78 2.59
CA ARG A 14 -7.10 3.13 2.96
C ARG A 14 -7.18 3.31 4.48
N VAL A 15 -6.02 3.56 5.09
CA VAL A 15 -5.85 3.70 6.53
C VAL A 15 -5.17 5.03 6.88
N PRO A 16 -5.37 5.58 8.08
CA PRO A 16 -4.60 6.73 8.53
C PRO A 16 -3.11 6.37 8.62
N ALA A 17 -2.27 7.26 8.08
CA ALA A 17 -0.83 7.21 8.19
C ALA A 17 -0.31 8.59 8.59
N VAL A 18 0.67 8.62 9.49
CA VAL A 18 1.27 9.84 10.02
C VAL A 18 2.77 9.70 9.87
N VAL A 19 3.36 10.69 9.22
CA VAL A 19 4.81 10.86 9.10
C VAL A 19 5.13 12.22 9.70
N TYR A 20 6.09 12.23 10.61
CA TYR A 20 6.70 13.45 11.10
C TYR A 20 8.15 13.43 10.69
N TRP A 21 8.65 14.54 10.15
CA TRP A 21 10.06 14.79 9.92
C TRP A 21 10.23 16.30 9.79
N GLU A 22 10.82 16.93 10.82
CA GLU A 22 10.92 18.39 10.95
C GLU A 22 11.43 19.07 9.66
N ARG A 23 12.44 18.47 9.01
CA ARG A 23 13.03 18.99 7.76
C ARG A 23 12.07 18.99 6.56
N SER A 24 10.95 18.27 6.65
CA SER A 24 9.93 18.12 5.62
C SER A 24 8.65 18.91 5.92
N GLU A 25 8.61 19.72 6.99
CA GLU A 25 7.38 20.37 7.44
C GLU A 25 6.71 21.23 6.36
N SER A 26 7.51 21.98 5.59
CA SER A 26 7.03 22.79 4.45
C SER A 26 6.39 21.96 3.33
N ASN A 27 6.65 20.65 3.28
CA ASN A 27 6.23 19.74 2.22
C ASN A 27 5.10 18.78 2.63
N TYR A 28 4.63 18.81 3.88
CA TYR A 28 3.59 17.89 4.35
C TYR A 28 2.27 17.96 3.54
N LYS A 29 1.96 19.11 2.96
CA LYS A 29 0.80 19.26 2.06
C LYS A 29 0.91 18.38 0.81
N ASN A 30 2.12 18.21 0.27
CA ASN A 30 2.34 17.35 -0.88
C ASN A 30 2.18 15.88 -0.48
N LEU A 31 2.77 15.51 0.67
CA LEU A 31 2.69 14.16 1.22
C LEU A 31 1.25 13.71 1.48
N SER A 32 0.39 14.57 2.00
CA SER A 32 -1.01 14.22 2.31
C SER A 32 -1.85 13.84 1.09
N SER A 33 -1.41 14.24 -0.11
CA SER A 33 -2.06 13.91 -1.39
C SER A 33 -1.35 12.81 -2.18
N GLN A 34 -0.19 12.34 -1.72
CA GLN A 34 0.59 11.32 -2.40
C GLN A 34 -0.04 9.93 -2.17
N VAL A 35 -0.22 9.17 -3.25
CA VAL A 35 -0.53 7.74 -3.14
C VAL A 35 0.71 7.04 -2.59
N THR A 36 0.58 6.48 -1.40
CA THR A 36 1.64 5.77 -0.66
C THR A 36 1.10 4.47 -0.09
N GLY A 37 2.00 3.52 0.13
CA GLY A 37 1.69 2.29 0.84
C GLY A 37 2.85 1.82 1.72
N PHE A 38 2.59 0.80 2.51
CA PHE A 38 3.58 0.24 3.44
C PHE A 38 4.89 -0.18 2.75
N VAL A 39 4.80 -0.67 1.51
CA VAL A 39 5.96 -1.07 0.69
C VAL A 39 6.94 0.07 0.39
N ASP A 40 6.52 1.33 0.53
CA ASP A 40 7.35 2.51 0.24
C ASP A 40 8.29 2.88 1.40
N ILE A 41 8.08 2.34 2.61
CA ILE A 41 8.87 2.70 3.81
C ILE A 41 10.34 2.32 3.62
N VAL A 42 10.61 1.08 3.25
CA VAL A 42 11.98 0.56 3.11
C VAL A 42 12.80 1.31 2.05
N PRO A 43 12.34 1.48 0.79
CA PRO A 43 13.08 2.26 -0.20
C PRO A 43 13.26 3.72 0.21
N THR A 44 12.29 4.33 0.91
CA THR A 44 12.42 5.70 1.43
C THR A 44 13.51 5.81 2.49
N VAL A 45 13.53 4.91 3.46
CA VAL A 45 14.56 4.87 4.50
C VAL A 45 15.95 4.64 3.90
N LYS A 46 16.05 3.71 2.94
CA LYS A 46 17.30 3.43 2.22
C LYS A 46 17.87 4.68 1.56
N GLU A 47 17.03 5.49 0.92
CA GLU A 47 17.45 6.75 0.29
C GLU A 47 17.85 7.80 1.33
N ILE A 48 17.12 7.92 2.44
CA ILE A 48 17.43 8.84 3.55
C ILE A 48 18.85 8.59 4.10
N ILE A 49 19.21 7.32 4.33
CA ILE A 49 20.52 6.96 4.89
C ILE A 49 21.65 6.92 3.85
N GLY A 50 21.34 7.19 2.57
CA GLY A 50 22.31 7.16 1.48
C GLY A 50 22.84 5.75 1.15
N ASP A 51 22.08 4.69 1.44
CA ASP A 51 22.49 3.32 1.14
C ASP A 51 22.32 3.03 -0.37
N SER A 52 23.43 3.02 -1.09
CA SER A 52 23.50 2.77 -2.53
C SER A 52 23.64 1.28 -2.91
N ASN A 53 23.53 0.35 -1.95
CA ASN A 53 23.66 -1.07 -2.23
C ASN A 53 22.60 -1.54 -3.23
N ILE A 54 23.05 -2.15 -4.33
CA ILE A 54 22.16 -2.73 -5.34
C ILE A 54 21.58 -4.02 -4.81
N LEU A 55 20.26 -4.12 -4.79
CA LEU A 55 19.57 -5.31 -4.35
C LEU A 55 19.50 -6.32 -5.49
N LYS A 56 19.56 -7.61 -5.13
CA LYS A 56 19.33 -8.71 -6.07
C LYS A 56 17.88 -8.72 -6.61
N ARG A 57 16.94 -8.06 -5.91
CA ARG A 57 15.54 -7.92 -6.30
C ARG A 57 15.07 -6.50 -6.02
N ALA A 58 14.25 -5.97 -6.91
CA ALA A 58 13.61 -4.68 -6.72
C ALA A 58 12.60 -4.74 -5.57
N TYR A 59 12.39 -3.61 -4.90
CA TYR A 59 11.25 -3.43 -3.99
C TYR A 59 9.96 -3.26 -4.80
N ASP A 60 8.83 -3.67 -4.20
CA ASP A 60 7.50 -3.40 -4.76
C ASP A 60 7.10 -1.92 -4.60
N GLY A 61 7.70 -1.23 -3.62
CA GLY A 61 7.50 0.18 -3.35
C GLY A 61 8.54 1.08 -4.00
N ILE A 62 8.30 2.39 -3.90
CA ILE A 62 9.21 3.44 -4.34
C ILE A 62 9.57 4.34 -3.16
N SER A 63 10.68 5.06 -3.27
CA SER A 63 10.99 6.08 -2.28
C SER A 63 10.07 7.30 -2.47
N ILE A 64 9.49 7.76 -1.36
CA ILE A 64 8.74 9.03 -1.29
C ILE A 64 9.61 10.18 -0.80
N PHE A 65 10.91 9.96 -0.60
CA PHE A 65 11.84 10.97 -0.12
C PHE A 65 11.89 12.24 -0.97
N PRO A 66 11.82 12.19 -2.31
CA PRO A 66 11.74 13.39 -3.14
C PRO A 66 10.53 14.29 -2.80
N VAL A 67 9.41 13.69 -2.36
CA VAL A 67 8.23 14.45 -1.91
C VAL A 67 8.49 15.10 -0.55
N LEU A 68 9.14 14.37 0.37
CA LEU A 68 9.50 14.88 1.70
C LEU A 68 10.52 16.04 1.62
N LYS A 69 11.50 15.95 0.73
CA LYS A 69 12.47 17.03 0.46
C LYS A 69 11.86 18.22 -0.26
N GLY A 70 10.75 18.03 -0.97
CA GLY A 70 10.14 19.06 -1.80
C GLY A 70 10.75 19.15 -3.20
N ASP A 71 11.56 18.17 -3.59
CA ASP A 71 12.13 18.06 -4.94
C ASP A 71 11.03 17.81 -5.99
N THR A 72 9.94 17.14 -5.57
CA THR A 72 8.71 17.02 -6.35
C THR A 72 7.47 17.22 -5.49
N LYS A 73 6.39 17.71 -6.10
CA LYS A 73 5.07 17.83 -5.43
C LYS A 73 4.32 16.52 -5.36
N CYS A 74 4.55 15.62 -6.31
CA CYS A 74 3.87 14.34 -6.39
C CYS A 74 4.67 13.39 -7.29
N ILE A 75 4.64 12.11 -6.95
CA ILE A 75 5.13 11.03 -7.79
C ILE A 75 3.91 10.37 -8.42
N ASP A 76 3.81 10.47 -9.74
CA ASP A 76 2.78 9.76 -10.49
C ASP A 76 3.09 8.26 -10.49
N ARG A 77 2.11 7.46 -10.07
CA ARG A 77 2.26 6.01 -9.95
C ARG A 77 0.91 5.31 -9.99
N ASP A 78 0.93 4.10 -10.52
CA ASP A 78 -0.13 3.12 -10.31
C ASP A 78 0.28 2.17 -9.17
N PHE A 79 -0.55 2.11 -8.14
CA PHE A 79 -0.36 1.29 -6.95
C PHE A 79 -1.26 0.06 -7.04
N TYR A 80 -0.68 -1.11 -7.30
CA TYR A 80 -1.41 -2.37 -7.30
C TYR A 80 -1.73 -2.81 -5.86
N LEU A 81 -3.00 -3.13 -5.60
CA LEU A 81 -3.53 -3.45 -4.27
C LEU A 81 -3.70 -4.96 -4.04
N GLY A 82 -3.45 -5.79 -5.05
CA GLY A 82 -3.82 -7.21 -5.04
C GLY A 82 -5.22 -7.46 -5.61
N CYS A 83 -5.52 -8.72 -5.90
CA CYS A 83 -6.85 -9.21 -6.31
C CYS A 83 -7.46 -8.41 -7.48
N GLY A 84 -6.65 -8.03 -8.48
CA GLY A 84 -7.12 -7.29 -9.64
C GLY A 84 -7.57 -5.85 -9.34
N ALA A 85 -7.01 -5.21 -8.31
CA ALA A 85 -7.25 -3.80 -8.01
C ALA A 85 -5.98 -2.94 -8.13
N VAL A 86 -6.13 -1.76 -8.72
CA VAL A 86 -5.05 -0.78 -8.88
C VAL A 86 -5.59 0.62 -8.63
N VAL A 87 -4.79 1.45 -7.96
CA VAL A 87 -5.17 2.82 -7.60
C VAL A 87 -4.05 3.80 -7.94
N ASN A 88 -4.42 4.97 -8.43
CA ASN A 88 -3.53 6.12 -8.53
C ASN A 88 -4.24 7.36 -7.97
N LYS A 89 -3.66 8.53 -8.20
CA LYS A 89 -4.18 9.80 -7.68
C LYS A 89 -5.59 10.11 -8.18
N ASP A 90 -5.87 9.80 -9.43
CA ASP A 90 -7.08 10.24 -10.13
C ASP A 90 -8.12 9.12 -10.26
N TYR A 91 -7.67 7.87 -10.38
CA TYR A 91 -8.50 6.73 -10.72
C TYR A 91 -8.21 5.51 -9.86
N LYS A 92 -9.24 4.68 -9.72
CA LYS A 92 -9.11 3.32 -9.19
C LYS A 92 -9.85 2.35 -10.06
N PHE A 93 -9.20 1.26 -10.41
CA PHE A 93 -9.80 0.18 -11.18
C PHE A 93 -9.85 -1.09 -10.35
N ILE A 94 -11.01 -1.75 -10.37
CA ILE A 94 -11.25 -3.06 -9.76
C ILE A 94 -11.81 -3.98 -10.83
N LYS A 95 -11.06 -5.04 -11.14
CA LYS A 95 -11.45 -6.08 -12.09
C LYS A 95 -12.59 -6.91 -11.50
N LYS A 96 -13.62 -7.19 -12.31
CA LYS A 96 -14.83 -7.89 -11.86
C LYS A 96 -14.54 -9.26 -11.24
N ASP A 97 -13.60 -10.00 -11.84
CA ASP A 97 -13.23 -11.36 -11.46
C ASP A 97 -12.03 -11.40 -10.48
N GLY A 98 -11.58 -10.24 -10.01
CA GLY A 98 -10.40 -10.12 -9.15
C GLY A 98 -10.64 -10.61 -7.72
N ASN A 99 -11.64 -10.04 -7.04
CA ASN A 99 -12.07 -10.49 -5.71
C ASN A 99 -13.55 -10.91 -5.71
N PRO A 100 -13.84 -12.21 -5.57
CA PRO A 100 -15.20 -12.73 -5.51
C PRO A 100 -16.06 -12.12 -4.41
N LYS A 101 -15.46 -11.64 -3.31
CA LYS A 101 -16.21 -11.01 -2.19
C LYS A 101 -16.84 -9.67 -2.54
N LEU A 102 -16.45 -9.07 -3.66
CA LEU A 102 -17.05 -7.84 -4.13
C LEU A 102 -18.34 -8.07 -4.91
N ASN A 103 -18.56 -9.28 -5.46
CA ASN A 103 -19.70 -9.63 -6.30
C ASN A 103 -19.97 -8.58 -7.39
N LEU A 104 -18.92 -8.13 -8.08
CA LEU A 104 -19.04 -7.17 -9.17
C LEU A 104 -19.66 -7.84 -10.40
N THR A 105 -20.62 -7.18 -11.02
CA THR A 105 -21.24 -7.64 -12.29
C THR A 105 -20.41 -7.25 -13.51
N GLU A 106 -19.60 -6.21 -13.38
CA GLU A 106 -18.76 -5.64 -14.43
C GLU A 106 -17.52 -4.97 -13.82
N ASP A 107 -16.56 -4.66 -14.68
CA ASP A 107 -15.35 -3.93 -14.32
C ASP A 107 -15.70 -2.54 -13.77
N PHE A 108 -15.12 -2.20 -12.62
CA PHE A 108 -15.49 -1.01 -11.87
C PHE A 108 -14.34 -0.01 -11.87
N LEU A 109 -14.56 1.14 -12.51
CA LEU A 109 -13.65 2.27 -12.49
C LEU A 109 -14.23 3.40 -11.64
N VAL A 110 -13.45 3.88 -10.68
CA VAL A 110 -13.73 5.09 -9.91
C VAL A 110 -12.91 6.23 -10.50
N ASP A 111 -13.57 7.36 -10.72
CA ASP A 111 -12.94 8.66 -10.95
C ASP A 111 -13.01 9.45 -9.64
N TYR A 112 -11.88 9.65 -8.97
CA TYR A 112 -11.86 10.31 -7.66
C TYR A 112 -12.15 11.81 -7.72
N GLN A 113 -11.99 12.44 -8.89
CA GLN A 113 -12.30 13.85 -9.05
C GLN A 113 -13.81 14.09 -8.99
N THR A 114 -14.59 13.16 -9.53
CA THR A 114 -16.05 13.24 -9.57
C THR A 114 -16.75 12.41 -8.49
N ASP A 115 -16.10 11.37 -7.97
CA ASP A 115 -16.69 10.43 -7.02
C ASP A 115 -15.68 9.91 -5.96
N PRO A 116 -15.30 10.75 -4.99
CA PRO A 116 -14.36 10.37 -3.92
C PRO A 116 -14.87 9.28 -2.96
N TYR A 117 -16.14 8.87 -3.10
CA TYR A 117 -16.78 7.87 -2.23
C TYR A 117 -17.08 6.55 -2.94
N GLU A 118 -16.58 6.36 -4.17
CA GLU A 118 -16.66 5.11 -4.94
C GLU A 118 -18.11 4.61 -5.13
N ARG A 119 -19.06 5.51 -5.38
CA ARG A 119 -20.49 5.22 -5.53
C ARG A 119 -20.91 4.87 -6.95
N LYS A 120 -20.22 5.37 -7.97
CA LYS A 120 -20.60 5.29 -9.39
C LYS A 120 -19.49 4.64 -10.21
N ASN A 121 -19.90 3.84 -11.20
CA ASN A 121 -18.98 3.26 -12.17
C ASN A 121 -18.72 4.26 -13.31
N ALA A 122 -17.46 4.62 -13.52
CA ALA A 122 -17.02 5.56 -14.55
C ALA A 122 -16.46 4.86 -15.81
N SER A 123 -16.53 3.53 -15.89
CA SER A 123 -15.91 2.72 -16.95
C SER A 123 -16.32 3.12 -18.37
N MET A 124 -17.61 3.39 -18.61
CA MET A 124 -18.12 3.71 -19.96
C MET A 124 -17.51 4.98 -20.57
N ASN A 125 -17.17 5.97 -19.74
CA ASN A 125 -16.67 7.26 -20.23
C ASN A 125 -15.14 7.34 -20.26
N ASN A 126 -14.44 6.31 -19.78
CA ASN A 126 -13.00 6.32 -19.52
C ASN A 126 -12.30 5.06 -20.03
N GLU A 127 -12.73 4.52 -21.17
CA GLU A 127 -12.23 3.24 -21.70
C GLU A 127 -10.70 3.18 -21.88
N GLN A 128 -10.07 4.30 -22.26
CA GLN A 128 -8.62 4.37 -22.43
C GLN A 128 -7.88 4.18 -21.10
N ILE A 129 -8.38 4.81 -20.04
CA ILE A 129 -7.82 4.69 -18.68
C ILE A 129 -8.03 3.28 -18.15
N LEU A 130 -9.23 2.72 -18.36
CA LEU A 130 -9.56 1.34 -17.99
C LEU A 130 -8.57 0.36 -18.63
N LYS A 131 -8.35 0.46 -19.96
CA LYS A 131 -7.41 -0.41 -20.69
C LYS A 131 -5.98 -0.29 -20.17
N ARG A 132 -5.52 0.93 -19.86
CA ARG A 132 -4.18 1.17 -19.28
C ARG A 132 -4.04 0.51 -17.91
N LEU A 133 -5.01 0.72 -17.02
CA LEU A 133 -4.99 0.15 -15.66
C LEU A 133 -5.13 -1.38 -15.67
N TYR A 134 -5.86 -1.92 -16.64
CA TYR A 134 -5.96 -3.35 -16.86
C TYR A 134 -4.60 -3.99 -17.19
N GLN A 135 -3.80 -3.35 -18.07
CA GLN A 135 -2.43 -3.82 -18.37
C GLN A 135 -1.53 -3.81 -17.13
N VAL A 136 -1.72 -2.85 -16.23
CA VAL A 136 -0.99 -2.81 -14.95
C VAL A 136 -1.34 -4.03 -14.11
N ILE A 137 -2.62 -4.36 -13.98
CA ILE A 137 -3.07 -5.55 -13.24
C ILE A 137 -2.49 -6.84 -13.85
N GLU A 138 -2.55 -7.02 -15.17
CA GLU A 138 -2.02 -8.24 -15.82
C GLU A 138 -0.52 -8.44 -15.54
N LYS A 139 0.24 -7.35 -15.49
CA LYS A 139 1.66 -7.40 -15.12
C LYS A 139 1.88 -7.94 -13.70
N TYR A 140 1.04 -7.57 -12.74
CA TYR A 140 1.21 -7.95 -11.34
C TYR A 140 0.52 -9.28 -10.99
N ASP A 141 -0.63 -9.60 -11.57
CA ASP A 141 -1.36 -10.87 -11.37
C ASP A 141 -0.54 -12.08 -11.85
N THR A 142 0.38 -11.88 -12.79
CA THR A 142 1.27 -12.94 -13.31
C THR A 142 2.48 -13.22 -12.42
N ILE A 143 2.70 -12.43 -11.36
CA ILE A 143 3.81 -12.63 -10.43
C ILE A 143 3.50 -13.82 -9.52
N MET A 144 4.30 -14.86 -9.62
CA MET A 144 4.23 -16.02 -8.71
C MET A 144 5.24 -15.87 -7.57
N PRO A 145 4.83 -16.14 -6.32
CA PRO A 145 5.76 -16.13 -5.21
C PRO A 145 6.75 -17.32 -5.35
N LEU A 146 8.03 -17.08 -5.05
CA LEU A 146 9.05 -18.13 -5.09
C LEU A 146 8.77 -19.26 -4.09
N VAL A 147 8.14 -18.90 -2.97
CA VAL A 147 7.71 -19.84 -1.93
C VAL A 147 6.19 -19.75 -1.86
N PRO A 148 5.45 -20.85 -2.09
CA PRO A 148 4.00 -20.85 -1.95
C PRO A 148 3.61 -20.43 -0.53
N GLU A 149 2.64 -19.52 -0.40
CA GLU A 149 2.12 -19.19 0.91
C GLU A 149 1.38 -20.39 1.50
N ILE A 150 1.56 -20.63 2.79
CA ILE A 150 0.62 -21.50 3.51
C ILE A 150 -0.66 -20.67 3.71
N PRO A 151 -1.84 -21.18 3.32
CA PRO A 151 -3.10 -20.47 3.52
C PRO A 151 -3.27 -20.03 4.98
N TYR A 152 -3.56 -18.76 5.18
CA TYR A 152 -3.82 -18.19 6.51
C TYR A 152 -4.98 -18.95 7.18
N GLY A 153 -4.68 -19.70 8.24
CA GLY A 153 -5.63 -20.54 8.98
C GLY A 153 -5.22 -22.02 9.11
N LYS A 154 -4.26 -22.52 8.32
CA LYS A 154 -3.69 -23.87 8.54
C LYS A 154 -2.84 -23.87 9.82
N GLY A 155 -3.36 -24.50 10.87
CA GLY A 155 -2.65 -24.73 12.15
C GLY A 155 -3.27 -24.07 13.39
N GLN A 156 -4.35 -23.29 13.25
CA GLN A 156 -5.11 -22.82 14.41
C GLN A 156 -6.11 -23.92 14.83
N LYS A 157 -5.85 -24.61 15.94
CA LYS A 157 -6.83 -25.50 16.56
C LYS A 157 -8.01 -24.65 17.06
N GLY A 158 -9.15 -24.75 16.38
CA GLY A 158 -10.43 -24.21 16.85
C GLY A 158 -10.94 -23.01 16.06
N GLY A 159 -11.46 -23.26 14.86
CA GLY A 159 -12.24 -22.30 14.09
C GLY A 159 -12.75 -22.97 12.82
N GLU A 160 -14.06 -23.20 12.75
CA GLU A 160 -14.73 -23.86 11.63
C GLU A 160 -14.42 -23.17 10.30
N GLY A 161 -14.06 -24.00 9.31
CA GLY A 161 -13.45 -23.59 8.06
C GLY A 161 -14.43 -22.92 7.10
N SER A 162 -14.02 -21.75 6.58
CA SER A 162 -14.41 -21.27 5.26
C SER A 162 -13.23 -21.54 4.34
N GLU A 163 -13.45 -22.38 3.32
CA GLU A 163 -12.51 -22.58 2.21
C GLU A 163 -12.20 -21.22 1.56
N ARG A 164 -10.91 -20.92 1.43
CA ARG A 164 -10.36 -19.58 1.20
C ARG A 164 -9.56 -19.60 -0.10
N MET A 165 -9.97 -18.80 -1.07
CA MET A 165 -9.24 -18.62 -2.33
C MET A 165 -7.85 -18.03 -2.07
N GLU A 166 -6.87 -18.59 -2.76
CA GLU A 166 -5.46 -18.24 -2.72
C GLU A 166 -5.26 -16.77 -3.13
N SER A 167 -4.89 -15.94 -2.18
CA SER A 167 -4.42 -14.58 -2.42
C SER A 167 -2.93 -14.64 -2.79
N ASN A 168 -2.63 -14.54 -4.08
CA ASN A 168 -1.27 -14.37 -4.59
C ASN A 168 -0.80 -12.93 -4.34
N ALA A 169 -0.20 -12.66 -3.18
CA ALA A 169 0.66 -11.48 -2.94
C ALA A 169 1.36 -11.61 -1.57
N LEU A 170 2.42 -12.41 -1.50
CA LEU A 170 3.17 -12.62 -0.26
C LEU A 170 4.14 -11.45 -0.04
N ILE A 171 3.67 -10.37 0.56
CA ILE A 171 4.55 -9.40 1.22
C ILE A 171 4.97 -10.01 2.56
N ILE A 172 5.93 -10.96 2.54
CA ILE A 172 6.79 -11.21 3.70
C ILE A 172 8.05 -10.36 3.50
N LEU A 173 7.94 -9.08 3.84
CA LEU A 173 9.11 -8.37 4.32
C LEU A 173 9.39 -8.95 5.71
N ASN A 174 10.49 -9.67 5.81
CA ASN A 174 10.97 -10.25 7.05
C ASN A 174 11.03 -9.14 8.11
N ILE A 175 10.11 -9.13 9.07
CA ILE A 175 9.91 -8.04 10.04
C ILE A 175 11.21 -7.68 10.75
N SER A 176 12.10 -8.66 10.93
CA SER A 176 13.43 -8.48 11.50
C SER A 176 14.37 -7.60 10.64
N PHE A 177 14.27 -7.65 9.31
CA PHE A 177 15.07 -6.83 8.40
C PHE A 177 14.64 -5.36 8.43
N VAL A 178 13.33 -5.11 8.40
CA VAL A 178 12.75 -3.77 8.53
C VAL A 178 13.12 -3.17 9.89
N TYR A 179 13.04 -3.98 10.96
CA TYR A 179 13.47 -3.57 12.30
C TYR A 179 14.96 -3.20 12.36
N SER A 180 15.85 -4.00 11.75
CA SER A 180 17.29 -3.71 11.71
C SER A 180 17.62 -2.44 10.94
N MET A 181 16.93 -2.16 9.83
CA MET A 181 17.12 -0.92 9.07
C MET A 181 16.64 0.30 9.86
N ILE A 182 15.45 0.22 10.47
CA ILE A 182 14.91 1.31 11.29
C ILE A 182 15.81 1.54 12.53
N ALA A 183 16.31 0.48 13.17
CA ALA A 183 17.24 0.58 14.29
C ALA A 183 18.56 1.24 13.90
N SER A 184 19.07 1.01 12.68
CA SER A 184 20.27 1.69 12.16
C SER A 184 20.04 3.18 11.91
N VAL A 185 18.83 3.58 11.50
CA VAL A 185 18.44 5.01 11.41
C VAL A 185 18.40 5.63 12.80
N ILE A 186 17.76 4.95 13.75
CA ILE A 186 17.66 5.41 15.15
C ILE A 186 19.06 5.56 15.78
N GLN A 187 20.00 4.64 15.51
CA GLN A 187 21.36 4.70 16.04
C GLN A 187 22.21 5.83 15.43
N ASN A 188 21.96 6.21 14.18
CA ASN A 188 22.65 7.34 13.54
C ASN A 188 22.03 8.71 13.88
N GLU A 189 20.79 8.76 14.40
CA GLU A 189 20.08 10.00 14.76
C GLU A 189 19.47 9.98 16.17
N VAL A 190 20.18 9.51 17.20
CA VAL A 190 19.64 9.41 18.57
C VAL A 190 19.33 10.79 19.17
N LYS A 191 18.06 11.22 19.02
CA LYS A 191 17.08 11.53 20.07
C LYS A 191 15.80 12.04 19.38
N ASN A 192 14.69 11.33 19.60
CA ASN A 192 13.31 11.67 19.23
C ASN A 192 12.76 11.07 17.93
N PHE A 193 12.75 9.74 17.71
CA PHE A 193 11.97 9.23 16.57
C PHE A 193 11.41 7.80 16.71
N PHE A 194 10.09 7.72 16.50
CA PHE A 194 9.21 6.55 16.30
C PHE A 194 9.08 5.52 17.43
N SER A 195 7.86 5.41 18.00
CA SER A 195 7.38 4.19 18.65
C SER A 195 6.44 3.45 17.70
N LEU A 196 6.87 2.29 17.19
CA LEU A 196 6.05 1.37 16.41
C LEU A 196 5.57 0.25 17.35
N ASN A 197 4.28 0.25 17.72
CA ASN A 197 3.71 -0.85 18.50
C ASN A 197 2.79 -1.69 17.61
N MET A 198 3.31 -2.82 17.12
CA MET A 198 2.57 -3.80 16.32
C MET A 198 1.87 -4.79 17.25
N GLN A 199 0.59 -4.58 17.57
CA GLN A 199 -0.25 -5.64 18.12
C GLN A 199 -0.95 -6.41 17.00
N ARG A 200 -1.17 -7.72 17.25
CA ARG A 200 -1.55 -8.77 16.28
C ARG A 200 -2.86 -8.55 15.49
N GLU A 201 -3.57 -7.44 15.65
CA GLU A 201 -4.82 -7.17 14.96
C GLU A 201 -4.91 -5.71 14.50
N GLY A 202 -4.53 -5.45 13.25
CA GLY A 202 -4.76 -4.17 12.59
C GLY A 202 -3.75 -3.07 12.95
N ILE A 203 -3.29 -2.35 11.93
CA ILE A 203 -2.40 -1.20 12.08
C ILE A 203 -3.24 -0.03 12.62
N LEU A 204 -3.02 0.34 13.87
CA LEU A 204 -3.51 1.58 14.47
C LEU A 204 -2.30 2.48 14.73
N LEU A 205 -2.19 3.60 14.00
CA LEU A 205 -1.25 4.67 14.33
C LEU A 205 -1.89 5.61 15.36
N TYR A 206 -1.43 5.57 16.60
CA TYR A 206 -1.59 6.66 17.57
C TYR A 206 -0.21 7.18 17.98
N ALA A 207 -0.08 8.50 18.06
CA ALA A 207 1.00 9.19 18.75
C ALA A 207 0.39 9.99 19.92
N LEU A 208 0.68 9.57 21.15
CA LEU A 208 0.59 10.39 22.36
C LEU A 208 1.82 10.04 23.20
N TYR A 209 2.61 11.02 23.64
CA TYR A 209 2.42 11.65 24.95
C TYR A 209 3.38 12.83 25.16
N ASP A 210 2.89 13.82 25.90
CA ASP A 210 3.59 14.98 26.47
C ASP A 210 4.76 14.59 27.37
N GLY A 211 5.77 15.47 27.43
CA GLY A 211 6.87 15.41 28.39
C GLY A 211 8.04 16.28 27.95
#